data_AF-A0A5K1BSP2-F1
#
_entry.id   AF-A0A5K1BSP2-F1
#
_cell.length_a   1.000
_cell.length_b   1.000
_cell.length_c   1.000
_cell.angle_alpha   90.00
_cell.angle_beta   90.00
_cell.angle_gamma   90.00
#
_symmetry.space_group_name_H-M   'P 1'
#
loop_
_entity.id
_entity.type
_entity.pdbx_description
1 polymer ?
#
loop_
_entity_poly.entity_id
_entity_poly.type
_entity_poly.pdbx_seq_one_letter_code
_entity_poly.pdbx_strand_id
1 'polypeptide(L)'
;VGVIVAELLKAILEGEETAMNFRDCFHRLQKTVETLQVTVLEVKRLDEELRDTKLDDKATVRRRENMTELLDCLEYGKHLINKCSMLPNWKIWKRYMYAKKLMNLDAQLLRFTSMNMQAEIWVDTKQMMAEAKRLYTELSSLGMNSTSRSGKFAYSNSMPQLPSKIVGLSVPLEELKRKLLFDNVNVIGICAPGGCGKTTLATKLCQDNKVQ
;
A
#
# COMPACT_ATOMS: atom_id res chain seq x y z
N VAL A 1 -25.00 3.01 -4.83
CA VAL A 1 -24.81 1.54 -4.85
C VAL A 1 -25.33 0.86 -3.59
N GLY A 2 -24.79 1.09 -2.40
CA GLY A 2 -25.21 0.34 -1.17
C GLY A 2 -26.72 0.32 -0.88
N VAL A 3 -27.44 1.43 -1.10
CA VAL A 3 -28.91 1.49 -0.95
C VAL A 3 -29.61 0.55 -1.96
N ILE A 4 -29.23 0.64 -3.24
CA ILE A 4 -29.82 -0.18 -4.32
C ILE A 4 -29.54 -1.68 -4.09
N VAL A 5 -28.35 -2.03 -3.59
CA VAL A 5 -28.02 -3.42 -3.22
C VAL A 5 -28.97 -3.93 -2.13
N ALA A 6 -29.22 -3.13 -1.08
CA ALA A 6 -30.15 -3.49 -0.01
C ALA A 6 -31.60 -3.61 -0.52
N GLU A 7 -32.03 -2.70 -1.39
CA GLU A 7 -33.35 -2.77 -2.04
C GLU A 7 -33.50 -4.02 -2.90
N LEU A 8 -32.47 -4.38 -3.66
CA LEU A 8 -32.46 -5.59 -4.47
C LEU A 8 -32.55 -6.85 -3.59
N LEU A 9 -31.77 -6.92 -2.50
CA LEU A 9 -31.87 -8.04 -1.54
C LEU A 9 -33.28 -8.20 -0.99
N LYS A 10 -33.91 -7.08 -0.59
CA LYS A 10 -35.29 -7.08 -0.14
C LYS A 10 -36.24 -7.62 -1.21
N ALA A 11 -36.11 -7.16 -2.46
CA ALA A 11 -36.93 -7.64 -3.56
C ALA A 11 -36.74 -9.14 -3.83
N ILE A 12 -35.50 -9.66 -3.71
CA ILE A 12 -35.21 -11.09 -3.87
C ILE A 12 -35.95 -11.90 -2.83
N LEU A 13 -35.88 -11.50 -1.55
CA LEU A 13 -36.55 -12.20 -0.44
C LEU A 13 -38.08 -12.22 -0.63
N GLU A 14 -38.69 -11.08 -0.97
CA GLU A 14 -40.13 -11.01 -1.30
C GLU A 14 -40.48 -11.88 -2.52
N GLY A 15 -39.58 -11.94 -3.51
CA GLY A 15 -39.70 -12.80 -4.68
C GLY A 15 -39.67 -14.29 -4.34
N GLU A 16 -38.85 -14.73 -3.38
CA GLU A 16 -38.79 -16.13 -2.96
C GLU A 16 -40.11 -16.65 -2.40
N GLU A 17 -40.82 -15.80 -1.65
CA GLU A 17 -42.13 -16.14 -1.08
C GLU A 17 -43.23 -16.16 -2.14
N THR A 18 -43.20 -15.22 -3.09
CA THR A 18 -44.30 -14.99 -4.05
C THR A 18 -44.12 -15.73 -5.37
N ALA A 19 -42.88 -15.98 -5.81
CA ALA A 19 -42.53 -16.57 -7.09
C ALA A 19 -41.71 -17.86 -6.91
N MET A 20 -42.29 -18.85 -6.19
CA MET A 20 -41.67 -20.16 -5.88
C MET A 20 -41.05 -20.87 -7.10
N ASN A 21 -41.58 -20.63 -8.29
CA ASN A 21 -41.08 -21.16 -9.55
C ASN A 21 -39.66 -20.70 -9.93
N PHE A 22 -39.15 -19.64 -9.30
CA PHE A 22 -37.83 -19.06 -9.50
C PHE A 22 -36.94 -19.15 -8.28
N ARG A 23 -37.36 -19.87 -7.22
CA ARG A 23 -36.68 -19.91 -5.93
C ARG A 23 -35.19 -20.22 -6.05
N ASP A 24 -34.80 -21.19 -6.86
CA ASP A 24 -33.38 -21.52 -7.06
C ASP A 24 -32.58 -20.38 -7.70
N CYS A 25 -33.21 -19.65 -8.63
CA CYS A 25 -32.59 -18.48 -9.26
C CYS A 25 -32.45 -17.32 -8.27
N PHE A 26 -33.48 -17.10 -7.44
CA PHE A 26 -33.47 -16.07 -6.41
C PHE A 26 -32.44 -16.37 -5.33
N HIS A 27 -32.39 -17.60 -4.83
CA HIS A 27 -31.44 -18.00 -3.80
C HIS A 27 -29.99 -17.87 -4.27
N ARG A 28 -29.73 -18.20 -5.55
CA ARG A 28 -28.39 -18.01 -6.14
C ARG A 28 -28.04 -16.53 -6.28
N LEU A 29 -28.97 -15.74 -6.81
CA LEU A 29 -28.80 -14.31 -6.96
C LEU A 29 -28.60 -13.61 -5.60
N GLN A 30 -29.31 -14.05 -4.55
CA GLN A 30 -29.18 -13.55 -3.18
C GLN A 30 -27.72 -13.65 -2.72
N LYS A 31 -27.10 -14.84 -2.83
CA LYS A 31 -25.70 -15.06 -2.43
C LYS A 31 -24.73 -14.15 -3.17
N THR A 32 -24.95 -13.96 -4.47
CA THR A 32 -24.14 -13.05 -5.29
C THR A 32 -24.28 -11.60 -4.82
N VAL A 33 -25.51 -11.14 -4.56
CA VAL A 33 -25.77 -9.77 -4.11
C VAL A 33 -25.29 -9.53 -2.68
N GLU A 34 -25.37 -10.51 -1.78
CA GLU A 34 -24.79 -10.47 -0.43
C GLU A 34 -23.26 -10.33 -0.47
N THR A 35 -22.61 -11.10 -1.35
CA THR A 35 -21.16 -10.99 -1.58
C THR A 35 -20.79 -9.58 -2.05
N LEU A 36 -21.54 -9.06 -3.03
CA LEU A 36 -21.35 -7.70 -3.53
C LEU A 36 -21.57 -6.64 -2.44
N GLN A 37 -22.54 -6.85 -1.53
CA GLN A 37 -22.82 -5.93 -0.42
C GLN A 37 -21.61 -5.80 0.50
N VAL A 38 -21.00 -6.92 0.88
CA VAL A 38 -19.79 -6.94 1.72
C VAL A 38 -18.68 -6.15 1.03
N THR A 39 -18.41 -6.42 -0.25
CA THR A 39 -17.33 -5.74 -0.98
C THR A 39 -17.58 -4.24 -1.14
N VAL A 40 -18.82 -3.81 -1.45
CA VAL A 40 -19.15 -2.39 -1.61
C VAL A 40 -19.02 -1.62 -0.29
N LEU A 41 -19.35 -2.25 0.85
CA LEU A 41 -19.18 -1.62 2.16
C LEU A 41 -17.70 -1.45 2.52
N GLU A 42 -16.88 -2.45 2.19
CA GLU A 42 -15.44 -2.42 2.44
C GLU A 42 -14.73 -1.35 1.60
N VAL A 43 -15.08 -1.23 0.31
CA VAL A 43 -14.58 -0.17 -0.57
C VAL A 43 -14.97 1.22 -0.07
N LYS A 44 -16.24 1.42 0.34
CA LYS A 44 -16.67 2.73 0.89
C LYS A 44 -15.89 3.16 2.13
N ARG A 45 -15.49 2.20 2.98
CA ARG A 45 -14.69 2.50 4.17
C ARG A 45 -13.32 3.04 3.78
N LEU A 46 -12.69 2.41 2.77
CA LEU A 46 -11.37 2.80 2.27
C LEU A 46 -11.42 4.14 1.52
N ASP A 47 -12.44 4.39 0.70
CA ASP A 47 -12.62 5.66 -0.02
C ASP A 47 -12.81 6.86 0.92
N GLU A 48 -13.51 6.68 2.05
CA GLU A 48 -13.73 7.75 3.02
C GLU A 48 -12.46 8.07 3.84
N GLU A 49 -11.57 7.08 4.01
CA GLU A 49 -10.25 7.22 4.65
C GLU A 49 -9.20 7.88 3.70
N LEU A 50 -9.40 7.83 2.39
CA LEU A 50 -8.44 8.24 1.35
C LEU A 50 -8.79 9.55 0.62
N ARG A 51 -9.67 10.40 1.16
CA ARG A 51 -10.06 11.66 0.48
C ARG A 51 -8.88 12.60 0.27
N ASP A 52 -8.27 12.51 -0.91
CA ASP A 52 -7.80 13.67 -1.65
C ASP A 52 -7.74 13.45 -3.16
N THR A 53 -7.96 14.56 -3.88
CA THR A 53 -7.84 14.78 -5.33
C THR A 53 -8.82 14.12 -6.32
N LYS A 54 -9.69 14.97 -6.89
CA LYS A 54 -10.24 14.80 -8.24
C LYS A 54 -9.09 14.79 -9.24
N LEU A 55 -8.71 13.62 -9.75
CA LEU A 55 -7.89 13.49 -10.94
C LEU A 55 -8.79 12.98 -12.07
N ASP A 56 -9.00 13.80 -13.11
CA ASP A 56 -9.65 13.39 -14.36
C ASP A 56 -8.66 12.59 -15.21
N ASP A 57 -8.12 11.50 -14.65
CA ASP A 57 -7.30 10.55 -15.38
C ASP A 57 -8.16 9.42 -15.98
N LYS A 58 -7.59 8.71 -16.95
CA LYS A 58 -8.27 7.61 -17.66
C LYS A 58 -8.75 6.51 -16.70
N ALA A 59 -8.06 6.29 -15.59
CA ALA A 59 -8.44 5.31 -14.58
C ALA A 59 -9.72 5.72 -13.85
N THR A 60 -9.84 7.00 -13.47
CA THR A 60 -11.01 7.55 -12.77
C THR A 60 -12.26 7.56 -13.65
N VAL A 61 -12.11 7.89 -14.94
CA VAL A 61 -13.22 7.78 -15.92
C VAL A 61 -13.73 6.35 -16.02
N ARG A 62 -12.82 5.38 -16.19
CA ARG A 62 -13.18 3.95 -16.27
C ARG A 62 -13.87 3.44 -15.01
N ARG A 63 -13.41 3.85 -13.81
CA ARG A 63 -14.09 3.48 -12.54
C ARG A 63 -15.52 4.01 -12.51
N ARG A 64 -15.76 5.24 -12.99
CA ARG A 64 -17.10 5.83 -13.04
C ARG A 64 -18.02 5.09 -14.03
N GLU A 65 -17.50 4.70 -15.19
CA GLU A 65 -18.23 3.88 -16.17
C GLU A 65 -18.60 2.52 -15.58
N ASN A 66 -17.63 1.78 -15.02
CA ASN A 66 -17.86 0.49 -14.37
C ASN A 66 -18.91 0.59 -13.26
N MET A 67 -18.88 1.67 -12.47
CA MET A 67 -19.83 1.90 -11.40
C MET A 67 -21.24 2.21 -11.92
N THR A 68 -21.34 2.90 -13.06
CA THR A 68 -22.61 3.18 -13.72
C THR A 68 -23.21 1.88 -14.29
N GLU A 69 -22.40 1.06 -14.97
CA GLU A 69 -22.84 -0.25 -15.47
C GLU A 69 -23.34 -1.17 -14.35
N LEU A 70 -22.67 -1.16 -13.19
CA LEU A 70 -23.12 -1.91 -12.01
C LEU A 70 -24.47 -1.41 -11.50
N LEU A 71 -24.66 -0.09 -11.42
CA LEU A 71 -25.93 0.51 -10.99
C LEU A 71 -27.08 0.11 -11.93
N ASP A 72 -26.87 0.19 -13.23
CA ASP A 72 -27.86 -0.21 -14.24
C ASP A 72 -28.20 -1.70 -14.12
N CYS A 73 -27.20 -2.55 -13.87
CA CYS A 73 -27.37 -3.98 -13.67
C CYS A 73 -28.23 -4.28 -12.43
N LEU A 74 -27.98 -3.59 -11.31
CA LEU A 74 -28.73 -3.76 -10.06
C LEU A 74 -30.19 -3.29 -10.22
N GLU A 75 -30.41 -2.15 -10.88
CA GLU A 75 -31.77 -1.63 -11.10
C GLU A 75 -32.56 -2.53 -12.08
N TYR A 76 -31.90 -3.03 -13.13
CA TYR A 76 -32.46 -4.05 -14.00
C TYR A 76 -32.86 -5.31 -13.20
N GLY A 77 -32.06 -5.72 -12.22
CA GLY A 77 -32.36 -6.82 -11.32
C GLY A 77 -33.67 -6.64 -10.55
N LYS A 78 -33.88 -5.45 -9.97
CA LYS A 78 -35.14 -5.12 -9.26
C LYS A 78 -36.34 -5.24 -10.19
N HIS A 79 -36.25 -4.66 -11.38
CA HIS A 79 -37.31 -4.76 -12.38
C HIS A 79 -37.59 -6.21 -12.79
N LEU A 80 -36.55 -7.03 -12.91
CA LEU A 80 -36.67 -8.42 -13.32
C LEU A 80 -37.37 -9.27 -12.27
N ILE A 81 -37.03 -9.11 -10.99
CA ILE A 81 -37.66 -9.85 -9.87
C ILE A 81 -39.14 -9.49 -9.75
N ASN A 82 -39.48 -8.20 -9.84
CA ASN A 82 -40.87 -7.76 -9.81
C ASN A 82 -41.68 -8.40 -10.98
N LYS A 83 -41.11 -8.43 -12.19
CA LYS A 83 -41.74 -9.12 -13.32
C LYS A 83 -41.91 -10.62 -13.09
N CYS A 84 -40.98 -11.29 -12.40
CA CYS A 84 -41.10 -12.71 -12.07
C CYS A 84 -42.26 -12.97 -11.11
N SER A 85 -42.45 -12.09 -10.13
CA SER A 85 -43.52 -12.17 -9.13
C SER A 85 -44.93 -11.97 -9.72
N MET A 86 -45.03 -11.24 -10.83
CA MET A 86 -46.30 -11.03 -11.54
C MET A 86 -46.64 -12.13 -12.57
N LEU A 87 -45.80 -13.15 -12.75
CA LEU A 87 -46.04 -14.17 -13.78
C LEU A 87 -47.07 -15.23 -13.33
N PRO A 88 -48.09 -15.52 -14.16
CA PRO A 88 -48.99 -16.64 -13.91
C PRO A 88 -48.23 -17.97 -13.95
N ASN A 89 -48.51 -18.85 -12.98
CA ASN A 89 -47.81 -20.13 -12.79
C ASN A 89 -47.87 -21.09 -13.99
N TRP A 90 -48.81 -20.93 -14.92
CA TRP A 90 -49.01 -21.87 -16.04
C TRP A 90 -48.21 -21.50 -17.30
N LYS A 91 -47.54 -20.33 -17.35
CA LYS A 91 -46.75 -19.89 -18.52
C LYS A 91 -45.31 -20.44 -18.49
N ILE A 92 -45.15 -21.74 -18.70
CA ILE A 92 -43.87 -22.48 -18.62
C ILE A 92 -42.77 -21.85 -19.51
N TRP A 93 -43.09 -21.46 -20.76
CA TRP A 93 -42.10 -20.84 -21.65
C TRP A 93 -41.62 -19.48 -21.15
N LYS A 94 -42.53 -18.66 -20.59
CA LYS A 94 -42.13 -17.39 -19.96
C LYS A 94 -41.27 -17.65 -18.73
N ARG A 95 -41.59 -18.68 -17.92
CA ARG A 95 -40.76 -19.08 -16.78
C ARG A 95 -39.33 -19.39 -17.21
N TYR A 96 -39.13 -20.21 -18.23
CA TYR A 96 -37.80 -20.50 -18.77
C TYR A 96 -37.07 -19.21 -19.21
N MET A 97 -37.75 -18.34 -19.95
CA MET A 97 -37.17 -17.07 -20.42
C MET A 97 -36.72 -16.15 -19.27
N TYR A 98 -37.54 -16.00 -18.23
CA TYR A 98 -37.20 -15.17 -17.07
C TYR A 98 -36.13 -15.81 -16.19
N ALA A 99 -36.12 -17.13 -16.04
CA ALA A 99 -35.04 -17.84 -15.36
C ALA A 99 -33.70 -17.60 -16.07
N LYS A 100 -33.66 -17.69 -17.40
CA LYS A 100 -32.47 -17.37 -18.19
C LYS A 100 -32.00 -15.92 -17.99
N LYS A 101 -32.93 -14.96 -17.89
CA LYS A 101 -32.59 -13.56 -17.58
C LYS A 101 -32.02 -13.40 -16.17
N LEU A 102 -32.58 -14.08 -15.17
CA LEU A 102 -32.07 -14.07 -13.80
C LEU A 102 -30.67 -14.69 -13.73
N MET A 103 -30.45 -15.80 -14.44
CA MET A 103 -29.12 -16.41 -14.53
C MET A 103 -28.09 -15.49 -15.21
N ASN A 104 -28.50 -14.73 -16.24
CA ASN A 104 -27.64 -13.77 -16.90
C ASN A 104 -27.31 -12.56 -16.02
N LEU A 105 -28.29 -12.09 -15.24
CA LEU A 105 -28.08 -11.05 -14.24
C LEU A 105 -27.06 -11.50 -13.18
N ASP A 106 -27.26 -12.69 -12.62
CA ASP A 106 -26.37 -13.29 -11.64
C ASP A 106 -24.92 -13.43 -12.18
N ALA A 107 -24.77 -13.88 -13.43
CA ALA A 107 -23.46 -13.97 -14.08
C ALA A 107 -22.80 -12.59 -14.29
N GLN A 108 -23.56 -11.54 -14.60
CA GLN A 108 -23.03 -10.18 -14.71
C GLN A 108 -22.54 -9.66 -13.36
N LEU A 109 -23.34 -9.84 -12.29
CA LEU A 109 -22.95 -9.42 -10.95
C LEU A 109 -21.73 -10.19 -10.44
N LEU A 110 -21.64 -11.50 -10.69
CA LEU A 110 -20.44 -12.31 -10.38
C LEU A 110 -19.20 -11.83 -11.13
N ARG A 111 -19.34 -11.36 -12.37
CA ARG A 111 -18.22 -10.79 -13.13
C ARG A 111 -17.74 -9.48 -12.52
N PHE A 112 -18.62 -8.66 -11.97
CA PHE A 112 -18.24 -7.46 -11.23
C PHE A 112 -17.43 -7.80 -9.97
N THR A 113 -17.89 -8.78 -9.19
CA THR A 113 -17.20 -9.20 -7.95
C THR A 113 -15.86 -9.90 -8.22
N SER A 114 -15.81 -10.78 -9.23
CA SER A 114 -14.66 -11.68 -9.45
C SER A 114 -13.62 -11.13 -10.42
N MET A 115 -14.01 -10.37 -11.46
CA MET A 115 -13.08 -9.95 -12.51
C MET A 115 -12.82 -8.44 -12.49
N ASN A 116 -13.87 -7.61 -12.43
CA ASN A 116 -13.68 -6.17 -12.54
C ASN A 116 -13.07 -5.58 -11.25
N MET A 117 -13.62 -5.91 -10.08
CA MET A 117 -13.07 -5.44 -8.79
C MET A 117 -11.66 -5.97 -8.55
N GLN A 118 -11.38 -7.26 -8.83
CA GLN A 118 -10.04 -7.82 -8.64
C GLN A 118 -9.00 -7.20 -9.59
N ALA A 119 -9.38 -6.92 -10.84
CA ALA A 119 -8.49 -6.25 -11.79
C ALA A 119 -8.19 -4.81 -11.37
N GLU A 120 -9.19 -4.08 -10.85
CA GLU A 120 -9.00 -2.72 -10.32
C GLU A 120 -8.09 -2.73 -9.08
N ILE A 121 -8.34 -3.62 -8.11
CA ILE A 121 -7.47 -3.81 -6.93
C ILE A 121 -6.03 -4.12 -7.37
N TRP A 122 -5.85 -4.96 -8.40
CA TRP A 122 -4.52 -5.28 -8.92
C TRP A 122 -3.83 -4.07 -9.54
N VAL A 123 -4.56 -3.24 -10.31
CA VAL A 123 -4.03 -1.99 -10.87
C VAL A 123 -3.61 -1.04 -9.75
N ASP A 124 -4.47 -0.84 -8.75
CA ASP A 124 -4.21 0.06 -7.62
C ASP A 124 -3.02 -0.45 -6.79
N THR A 125 -2.95 -1.76 -6.54
CA THR A 125 -1.81 -2.41 -5.87
C THR A 125 -0.52 -2.18 -6.66
N LYS A 126 -0.55 -2.32 -7.99
CA LYS A 126 0.62 -2.10 -8.85
C LYS A 126 1.03 -0.63 -8.90
N GLN A 127 0.06 0.28 -8.90
CA GLN A 127 0.31 1.72 -8.82
C GLN A 127 0.95 2.07 -7.48
N MET A 128 0.40 1.58 -6.37
CA MET A 128 0.96 1.76 -5.03
C MET A 128 2.39 1.19 -4.94
N MET A 129 2.65 0.01 -5.52
CA MET A 129 3.99 -0.56 -5.60
C MET A 129 4.95 0.32 -6.42
N ALA A 130 4.48 0.91 -7.52
CA ALA A 130 5.29 1.80 -8.35
C ALA A 130 5.60 3.11 -7.61
N GLU A 131 4.62 3.69 -6.91
CA GLU A 131 4.79 4.87 -6.06
C GLU A 131 5.70 4.58 -4.88
N ALA A 132 5.52 3.46 -4.17
CA ALA A 132 6.41 3.02 -3.10
C ALA A 132 7.85 2.81 -3.59
N LYS A 133 8.03 2.25 -4.80
CA LYS A 133 9.35 2.14 -5.43
C LYS A 133 9.95 3.51 -5.73
N ARG A 134 9.16 4.46 -6.24
CA ARG A 134 9.59 5.85 -6.48
C ARG A 134 10.03 6.51 -5.18
N LEU A 135 9.22 6.42 -4.12
CA LEU A 135 9.55 6.91 -2.79
C LEU A 135 10.82 6.27 -2.24
N TYR A 136 10.97 4.95 -2.37
CA TYR A 136 12.19 4.24 -1.96
C TYR A 136 13.42 4.73 -2.73
N THR A 137 13.32 4.93 -4.04
CA THR A 137 14.42 5.47 -4.85
C THR A 137 14.75 6.92 -4.51
N GLU A 138 13.74 7.76 -4.28
CA GLU A 138 13.93 9.14 -3.82
C GLU A 138 14.58 9.18 -2.44
N LEU A 139 14.11 8.37 -1.49
CA LEU A 139 14.70 8.25 -0.15
C LEU A 139 16.14 7.71 -0.21
N SER A 140 16.39 6.71 -1.05
CA SER A 140 17.73 6.19 -1.29
C SER A 140 18.65 7.27 -1.89
N SER A 141 18.12 8.13 -2.78
CA SER A 141 18.85 9.27 -3.33
C SER A 141 19.05 10.42 -2.32
N LEU A 142 18.13 10.59 -1.37
CA LEU A 142 18.28 11.54 -0.25
C LEU A 142 19.34 11.07 0.74
N GLY A 143 19.46 9.76 0.97
CA GLY A 143 20.58 9.13 1.66
C GLY A 143 21.93 9.25 0.92
N MET A 144 21.92 9.68 -0.34
CA MET A 144 23.12 9.96 -1.15
C MET A 144 23.31 11.45 -1.48
N ASN A 145 22.45 12.33 -0.97
CA ASN A 145 22.51 13.78 -1.20
C ASN A 145 22.77 14.59 0.08
N SER A 146 23.39 13.95 1.06
CA SER A 146 24.43 14.59 1.89
C SER A 146 25.73 13.85 1.56
N THR A 147 26.56 14.15 0.57
CA THR A 147 26.85 15.37 -0.18
C THR A 147 27.62 14.95 -1.45
N SER A 148 27.16 15.32 -2.64
CA SER A 148 28.00 15.33 -3.85
C SER A 148 27.46 16.32 -4.91
N ARG A 149 27.46 17.61 -4.56
CA ARG A 149 27.79 18.67 -5.51
C ARG A 149 28.98 19.43 -4.96
N SER A 150 30.14 19.22 -5.57
CA SER A 150 31.26 20.17 -5.62
C SER A 150 31.66 20.87 -4.31
N GLY A 151 31.62 20.14 -3.20
CA GLY A 151 32.64 20.28 -2.18
C GLY A 151 33.50 19.05 -2.32
N LYS A 152 34.74 19.21 -2.79
CA LYS A 152 35.80 18.31 -2.36
C LYS A 152 35.85 18.38 -0.83
N PHE A 153 35.02 17.61 -0.15
CA PHE A 153 35.48 16.89 1.02
C PHE A 153 35.96 15.56 0.42
N ALA A 154 37.08 15.53 -0.31
CA ALA A 154 38.33 15.45 0.41
C ALA A 154 38.05 15.08 1.89
N TYR A 155 37.83 13.78 2.15
CA TYR A 155 38.79 13.19 3.07
C TYR A 155 40.13 13.50 2.45
N SER A 156 40.61 14.69 2.77
CA SER A 156 42.01 14.85 2.82
C SER A 156 42.39 13.82 3.86
N ASN A 157 42.95 12.72 3.39
CA ASN A 157 43.83 11.92 4.22
C ASN A 157 44.99 12.80 4.78
N SER A 158 44.97 14.14 4.64
CA SER A 158 45.56 15.05 5.62
C SER A 158 44.85 14.89 6.96
N MET A 159 45.33 13.88 7.65
CA MET A 159 45.67 13.99 9.05
C MET A 159 45.96 15.45 9.47
N PRO A 160 45.34 15.96 10.56
CA PRO A 160 45.56 17.32 11.02
C PRO A 160 47.06 17.58 11.20
N GLN A 161 47.57 18.68 10.64
CA GLN A 161 48.96 19.05 10.88
C GLN A 161 49.15 19.31 12.37
N LEU A 162 50.12 18.62 12.96
CA LEU A 162 50.47 18.85 14.35
C LEU A 162 51.14 20.22 14.48
N PRO A 163 50.87 20.97 15.56
CA PRO A 163 51.65 22.15 15.90
C PRO A 163 53.15 21.85 15.88
N SER A 164 53.97 22.81 15.44
CA SER A 164 55.43 22.68 15.36
C SER A 164 56.10 22.36 16.71
N LYS A 165 55.42 22.68 17.82
CA LYS A 165 55.86 22.37 19.18
C LYS A 165 54.71 21.72 19.95
N ILE A 166 54.92 20.48 20.36
CA ILE A 166 54.04 19.74 21.26
C ILE A 166 54.87 19.34 22.47
N VAL A 167 54.35 19.62 23.66
CA VAL A 167 55.00 19.27 24.93
C VAL A 167 53.98 18.59 25.84
N GLY A 168 54.45 17.76 26.78
CA GLY A 168 53.59 17.14 27.80
C GLY A 168 52.72 15.96 27.34
N LEU A 169 52.81 15.54 26.06
CA LEU A 169 52.03 14.40 25.54
C LEU A 169 52.80 13.07 25.50
N SER A 170 54.06 13.01 25.93
CA SER A 170 54.88 11.79 25.88
C SER A 170 54.34 10.67 26.76
N VAL A 171 54.02 10.98 28.03
CA VAL A 171 53.50 10.00 28.99
C VAL A 171 52.11 9.48 28.57
N PRO A 172 51.12 10.33 28.23
CA PRO A 172 49.82 9.85 27.75
C PRO A 172 49.88 9.05 26.44
N LEU A 173 50.84 9.37 25.56
CA LEU A 173 51.01 8.65 24.29
C LEU A 173 51.55 7.23 24.52
N GLU A 174 52.57 7.07 25.37
CA GLU A 174 53.12 5.75 25.70
C GLU A 174 52.10 4.88 26.44
N GLU A 175 51.29 5.46 27.34
CA GLU A 175 50.19 4.74 28.00
C GLU A 175 49.16 4.24 26.99
N LEU A 176 48.78 5.09 26.02
CA LEU A 176 47.80 4.76 24.99
C LEU A 176 48.32 3.65 24.05
N LYS A 177 49.61 3.69 23.67
CA LYS A 177 50.25 2.61 22.92
C LYS A 177 50.23 1.29 23.66
N ARG A 178 50.58 1.31 24.96
CA ARG A 178 50.60 0.10 25.77
C ARG A 178 49.20 -0.53 25.82
N LYS A 179 48.17 0.29 26.02
CA LYS A 179 46.77 -0.17 26.02
C LYS A 179 46.34 -0.75 24.67
N LEU A 180 46.69 -0.11 23.57
CA LEU A 180 46.35 -0.61 22.22
C LEU A 180 47.05 -1.93 21.88
N LEU A 181 48.35 -2.06 22.21
CA LEU A 181 49.17 -3.18 21.76
C LEU A 181 49.12 -4.40 22.70
N PHE A 182 48.93 -4.18 24.01
CA PHE A 182 49.08 -5.25 25.01
C PHE A 182 47.81 -5.56 25.80
N ASP A 183 46.82 -4.67 25.86
CA ASP A 183 45.65 -4.87 26.73
C ASP A 183 44.47 -5.56 26.01
N ASN A 184 44.65 -6.09 24.78
CA ASN A 184 43.61 -6.79 23.98
C ASN A 184 42.24 -6.06 23.93
N VAL A 185 42.26 -4.73 23.87
CA VAL A 185 41.07 -3.89 23.80
C VAL A 185 40.81 -3.42 22.37
N ASN A 186 39.57 -3.59 21.90
CA ASN A 186 39.17 -3.15 20.56
C ASN A 186 38.79 -1.67 20.49
N VAL A 187 38.51 -1.03 21.64
CA VAL A 187 38.05 0.37 21.72
C VAL A 187 38.68 1.05 22.93
N ILE A 188 39.26 2.23 22.71
CA ILE A 188 39.78 3.09 23.78
C ILE A 188 39.17 4.49 23.68
N GLY A 189 38.57 4.96 24.77
CA GLY A 189 38.06 6.33 24.89
C GLY A 189 39.11 7.29 25.45
N ILE A 190 39.31 8.44 24.79
CA ILE A 190 40.11 9.56 25.31
C ILE A 190 39.16 10.62 25.86
N CYS A 191 39.02 10.71 27.19
CA CYS A 191 38.07 11.61 27.85
C CYS A 191 38.79 12.73 28.61
N ALA A 192 38.43 13.98 28.35
CA ALA A 192 38.95 15.19 29.01
C ALA A 192 38.08 16.40 28.65
N PRO A 193 38.14 17.52 29.40
CA PRO A 193 37.50 18.79 29.04
C PRO A 193 37.94 19.36 27.69
N GLY A 194 37.20 20.35 27.18
CA GLY A 194 37.58 21.08 25.96
C GLY A 194 38.97 21.71 26.08
N GLY A 195 39.76 21.70 25.01
CA GLY A 195 41.11 22.30 25.01
C GLY A 195 42.23 21.46 25.62
N CYS A 196 41.96 20.32 26.27
CA CYS A 196 42.99 19.48 26.89
C CYS A 196 43.87 18.66 25.92
N GLY A 197 43.83 18.94 24.61
CA GLY A 197 44.70 18.27 23.64
C GLY A 197 44.33 16.84 23.23
N LYS A 198 43.10 16.37 23.50
CA LYS A 198 42.61 15.02 23.12
C LYS A 198 42.83 14.71 21.64
N THR A 199 42.41 15.62 20.76
CA THR A 199 42.57 15.48 19.31
C THR A 199 44.04 15.46 18.93
N THR A 200 44.88 16.28 19.56
CA THR A 200 46.33 16.30 19.33
C THR A 200 47.00 14.97 19.73
N LEU A 201 46.58 14.37 20.83
CA LEU A 201 47.06 13.06 21.28
C LEU A 201 46.67 11.95 20.31
N ALA A 202 45.40 11.91 19.89
CA ALA A 202 44.90 10.95 18.90
C ALA A 202 45.64 11.08 17.56
N THR A 203 45.81 12.32 17.08
CA THR A 203 46.60 12.58 15.86
C THR A 203 48.04 12.10 16.04
N LYS A 204 48.72 12.39 17.17
CA LYS A 204 50.11 11.93 17.36
C LYS A 204 50.23 10.40 17.33
N LEU A 205 49.25 9.69 17.89
CA LEU A 205 49.18 8.23 17.89
C LEU A 205 48.99 7.66 16.49
N CYS A 206 48.08 8.20 15.68
CA CYS A 206 47.85 7.74 14.30
C CYS A 206 49.07 7.92 13.38
N GLN A 207 50.03 8.75 13.79
CA GLN A 207 51.27 9.06 13.06
C GLN A 207 52.45 8.23 13.58
N ASP A 208 52.22 7.41 14.60
CA ASP A 208 53.25 6.63 15.23
C ASP A 208 53.44 5.30 14.49
N ASN A 209 54.62 5.13 13.91
CA ASN A 209 54.98 3.95 13.12
C ASN A 209 54.89 2.61 13.89
N LYS A 210 54.77 2.65 15.22
CA LYS A 210 54.66 1.44 16.06
C LYS A 210 53.21 0.96 16.28
N VAL A 211 52.22 1.74 15.85
CA VAL A 211 50.78 1.45 16.06
C VAL A 211 50.07 1.14 14.73
N GLN A 212 50.77 1.27 13.59
CA GLN A 212 50.31 0.86 12.26
C GLN A 212 50.57 -0.63 11.99
#